data_AF-A0A0S8BEL4-F1
#
_entry.id   AF-A0A0S8BEL4-F1
#
_cell.length_a   1.000
_cell.length_b   1.000
_cell.length_c   1.000
_cell.angle_alpha   90.00
_cell.angle_beta   90.00
_cell.angle_gamma   90.00
#
_symmetry.space_group_name_H-M   'P 1'
#
loop_
_entity.id
_entity.type
_entity.pdbx_description
1 polymer ?
#
loop_
_entity_poly.entity_id
_entity_poly.type
_entity_poly.pdbx_seq_one_letter_code
_entity_poly.pdbx_strand_id
1 'polypeptide(L)'
;MLAVGLYDQYTEWLGDYWLVWWAAFLVVMIVWVYFVVMMRRASIQVREKFLRLQGPVVGYNISYGRIHSVTSGKMEQHYQFDELRKGERATIKPYYGSTCIFIELSSFPRSIRWRGLWFPRILFSANRRGLICHVEDWMALSRDIESARSHRYARLDNRHPERTLAGEVLAENVKFSGGILDRIR
;
A
#
# COMPACT_ATOMS: atom_id res chain seq x y z
N MET A 1 20.98 58.37 -19.29
CA MET A 1 19.55 58.74 -19.14
C MET A 1 18.55 57.67 -19.61
N LEU A 2 18.94 56.67 -20.42
CA LEU A 2 18.03 55.55 -20.79
C LEU A 2 17.85 54.48 -19.69
N ALA A 3 18.85 54.28 -18.82
CA ALA A 3 18.77 53.26 -17.76
C ALA A 3 17.82 53.63 -16.61
N VAL A 4 17.60 54.92 -16.37
CA VAL A 4 16.74 55.39 -15.28
C VAL A 4 15.25 55.26 -15.65
N GLY A 5 14.89 55.50 -16.91
CA GLY A 5 13.51 55.33 -17.39
C GLY A 5 13.03 53.87 -17.43
N LEU A 6 13.94 52.91 -17.68
CA LEU A 6 13.60 51.48 -17.61
C LEU A 6 13.38 51.00 -16.17
N TYR A 7 14.10 51.59 -15.20
CA TYR A 7 13.91 51.27 -13.79
C TYR A 7 12.55 51.79 -13.29
N ASP A 8 12.20 53.01 -13.70
CA ASP A 8 10.94 53.67 -13.33
C ASP A 8 9.70 52.95 -13.91
N GLN A 9 9.79 52.53 -15.18
CA GLN A 9 8.73 51.77 -15.86
C GLN A 9 8.51 50.38 -15.22
N TYR A 10 9.57 49.76 -14.67
CA TYR A 10 9.43 48.49 -13.94
C TYR A 10 8.81 48.70 -12.55
N THR A 11 9.12 49.80 -11.85
CA THR A 11 8.55 50.11 -10.53
C THR A 11 7.09 50.55 -10.57
N GLU A 12 6.61 51.18 -11.65
CA GLU A 12 5.18 51.50 -11.81
C GLU A 12 4.32 50.25 -12.06
N TRP A 13 4.88 49.21 -12.72
CA TRP A 13 4.17 47.94 -12.95
C TRP A 13 4.35 46.94 -11.78
N LEU A 14 5.46 47.01 -11.04
CA LEU A 14 5.73 46.23 -9.82
C LEU A 14 5.21 46.87 -8.53
N GLY A 15 4.65 48.09 -8.60
CA GLY A 15 4.05 48.81 -7.48
C GLY A 15 2.88 48.05 -6.84
N ASP A 16 2.82 48.06 -5.52
CA ASP A 16 1.86 47.41 -4.60
C ASP A 16 1.64 45.88 -4.70
N TYR A 17 2.07 45.23 -5.78
CA TYR A 17 1.93 43.77 -5.95
C TYR A 17 3.08 42.95 -5.34
N TRP A 18 4.15 43.59 -4.88
CA TRP A 18 5.26 42.91 -4.19
C TRP A 18 4.78 42.10 -2.99
N LEU A 19 3.87 42.67 -2.18
CA LEU A 19 3.27 41.98 -1.04
C LEU A 19 2.47 40.74 -1.48
N VAL A 20 1.75 40.83 -2.61
CA VAL A 20 0.98 39.73 -3.17
C VAL A 20 1.88 38.59 -3.65
N TRP A 21 3.03 38.91 -4.29
CA TRP A 21 4.01 37.92 -4.69
C TRP A 21 4.64 37.19 -3.50
N TRP A 22 5.00 37.91 -2.43
CA TRP A 22 5.50 37.28 -1.20
C TRP A 22 4.44 36.45 -0.50
N ALA A 23 3.19 36.91 -0.47
CA ALA A 23 2.08 36.14 0.09
C ALA A 23 1.84 34.86 -0.73
N ALA A 24 1.83 34.94 -2.06
CA ALA A 24 1.69 33.79 -2.94
C ALA A 24 2.86 32.79 -2.77
N PHE A 25 4.10 33.29 -2.70
CA PHE A 25 5.28 32.46 -2.45
C PHE A 25 5.19 31.76 -1.09
N LEU A 26 4.78 32.47 -0.04
CA LEU A 26 4.61 31.93 1.30
C LEU A 26 3.52 30.85 1.34
N VAL A 27 2.38 31.06 0.68
CA VAL A 27 1.32 30.05 0.55
C VAL A 27 1.83 28.80 -0.18
N VAL A 28 2.52 28.98 -1.32
CA VAL A 28 3.10 27.85 -2.08
C VAL A 28 4.13 27.11 -1.23
N MET A 29 4.97 27.83 -0.49
CA MET A 29 5.97 27.21 0.38
C MET A 29 5.33 26.44 1.54
N ILE A 30 4.28 26.97 2.16
CA ILE A 30 3.52 26.26 3.21
C ILE A 30 2.88 25.00 2.65
N VAL A 31 2.23 25.08 1.48
CA VAL A 31 1.63 23.92 0.81
C VAL A 31 2.70 22.88 0.46
N TRP A 32 3.86 23.32 -0.02
CA TRP A 32 4.98 22.45 -0.34
C TRP A 32 5.52 21.74 0.90
N VAL A 33 5.80 22.47 1.99
CA VAL A 33 6.25 21.88 3.27
C VAL A 33 5.21 20.93 3.82
N TYR A 34 3.93 21.31 3.80
CA TYR A 34 2.83 20.45 4.21
C TYR A 34 2.84 19.14 3.42
N PHE A 35 2.97 19.22 2.09
CA PHE A 35 3.01 18.04 1.22
C PHE A 35 4.24 17.15 1.49
N VAL A 36 5.42 17.74 1.67
CA VAL A 36 6.66 17.01 1.99
C VAL A 36 6.55 16.28 3.34
N VAL A 37 6.02 16.95 4.38
CA VAL A 37 5.81 16.34 5.70
C VAL A 37 4.78 15.22 5.63
N MET A 38 3.68 15.42 4.89
CA MET A 38 2.65 14.39 4.70
C MET A 38 3.20 13.18 3.94
N MET A 39 4.04 13.40 2.93
CA MET A 39 4.70 12.31 2.20
C MET A 39 5.55 11.42 3.11
N ARG A 40 6.23 12.02 4.10
CA ARG A 40 7.02 11.26 5.08
C ARG A 40 6.17 10.41 6.04
N ARG A 41 4.86 10.68 6.17
CA ARG A 41 3.94 9.90 7.00
C ARG A 41 3.26 8.73 6.28
N ALA A 42 3.59 8.50 5.01
CA ALA A 42 3.07 7.35 4.29
C ALA A 42 3.60 6.07 4.95
N SER A 43 2.72 5.35 5.64
CA SER A 43 3.07 4.20 6.49
C SER A 43 2.02 3.10 6.35
N ILE A 44 2.45 1.87 6.57
CA ILE A 44 1.57 0.71 6.57
C ILE A 44 1.21 0.42 8.03
N GLN A 45 -0.07 0.50 8.35
CA GLN A 45 -0.59 0.16 9.67
C GLN A 45 -1.32 -1.17 9.60
N VAL A 46 -0.82 -2.15 10.33
CA VAL A 46 -1.54 -3.41 10.57
C VAL A 46 -2.60 -3.13 11.62
N ARG A 47 -3.88 -3.25 11.26
CA ARG A 47 -4.99 -3.24 12.22
C ARG A 47 -5.66 -4.59 12.23
N GLU A 48 -6.32 -4.91 13.34
CA GLU A 48 -6.94 -6.20 13.60
C GLU A 48 -7.94 -6.67 12.53
N LYS A 49 -8.67 -5.74 11.89
CA LYS A 49 -9.70 -6.07 10.88
C LYS A 49 -9.26 -5.81 9.44
N PHE A 50 -8.26 -4.96 9.24
CA PHE A 50 -7.82 -4.50 7.93
C PHE A 50 -6.37 -4.03 7.98
N LEU A 51 -5.65 -4.23 6.89
CA LEU A 51 -4.37 -3.59 6.63
C LEU A 51 -4.66 -2.18 6.08
N ARG A 52 -4.20 -1.13 6.76
CA ARG A 52 -4.36 0.25 6.31
C ARG A 52 -3.07 0.73 5.66
N LEU A 53 -3.10 0.93 4.35
CA LEU A 53 -2.07 1.65 3.62
C LEU A 53 -2.34 3.15 3.79
N GLN A 54 -1.66 3.81 4.71
CA GLN A 54 -1.79 5.25 4.87
C GLN A 54 -0.88 5.94 3.85
N GLY A 55 -1.48 6.60 2.86
CA GLY A 55 -0.76 7.52 1.99
C GLY A 55 -0.62 8.89 2.61
N PRO A 56 -0.04 9.85 1.86
CA PRO A 56 0.11 11.23 2.31
C PRO A 56 -1.25 11.84 2.64
N VAL A 57 -2.19 11.82 1.69
CA VAL A 57 -3.53 12.41 1.87
C VAL A 57 -4.63 11.34 2.04
N VAL A 58 -4.48 10.19 1.39
CA VAL A 58 -5.52 9.15 1.35
C VAL A 58 -5.01 7.85 1.95
N GLY A 59 -5.78 7.29 2.89
CA GLY A 59 -5.54 5.96 3.42
C GLY A 59 -6.46 4.91 2.78
N TYR A 60 -5.90 3.76 2.41
CA TYR A 60 -6.66 2.64 1.88
C TYR A 60 -6.75 1.50 2.89
N ASN A 61 -7.98 1.09 3.22
CA ASN A 61 -8.24 -0.06 4.07
C ASN A 61 -8.41 -1.32 3.21
N ILE A 62 -7.56 -2.30 3.43
CA ILE A 62 -7.54 -3.59 2.74
C ILE A 62 -7.96 -4.65 3.74
N SER A 63 -9.04 -5.37 3.46
CA SER A 63 -9.43 -6.51 4.29
C SER A 63 -8.50 -7.70 4.06
N TYR A 64 -8.12 -8.39 5.14
CA TYR A 64 -7.31 -9.62 5.07
C TYR A 64 -7.91 -10.72 4.18
N GLY A 65 -9.25 -10.74 4.01
CA GLY A 65 -9.89 -11.69 3.10
C GLY A 65 -9.59 -11.47 1.61
N ARG A 66 -8.99 -10.32 1.24
CA ARG A 66 -8.55 -10.05 -0.14
C ARG A 66 -7.06 -10.30 -0.36
N ILE A 67 -6.30 -10.54 0.71
CA ILE A 67 -4.87 -10.83 0.64
C ILE A 67 -4.73 -12.30 0.27
N HIS A 68 -4.13 -12.58 -0.89
CA HIS A 68 -3.94 -13.94 -1.38
C HIS A 68 -2.67 -14.53 -0.77
N SER A 69 -1.54 -13.85 -0.97
CA SER A 69 -0.22 -14.23 -0.48
C SER A 69 0.56 -12.99 -0.05
N VAL A 70 1.46 -13.20 0.91
CA VAL A 70 2.46 -12.23 1.33
C VAL A 70 3.81 -12.87 1.08
N THR A 71 4.63 -12.26 0.23
CA THR A 71 5.93 -12.79 -0.17
C THR A 71 6.98 -11.73 0.06
N SER A 72 8.09 -12.09 0.70
CA SER A 72 9.28 -11.26 0.73
C SER A 72 10.11 -11.51 -0.51
N GLY A 73 10.58 -10.45 -1.14
CA GLY A 73 11.38 -10.53 -2.35
C GLY A 73 12.26 -9.31 -2.48
N LYS A 74 13.21 -9.36 -3.42
CA LYS A 74 13.98 -8.17 -3.77
C LYS A 74 13.20 -7.35 -4.79
N MET A 75 13.33 -6.03 -4.70
CA MET A 75 12.68 -5.11 -5.65
C MET A 75 13.06 -5.42 -7.11
N GLU A 76 14.32 -5.82 -7.34
CA GLU A 76 14.86 -6.19 -8.65
C GLU A 76 14.15 -7.37 -9.34
N GLN A 77 13.56 -8.27 -8.57
CA GLN A 77 12.85 -9.45 -9.11
C GLN A 77 11.46 -9.07 -9.65
N HIS A 78 10.91 -7.95 -9.19
CA HIS A 78 9.55 -7.52 -9.54
C HIS A 78 9.52 -6.34 -10.49
N TYR A 79 10.60 -5.56 -10.58
CA TYR A 79 10.73 -4.45 -11.51
C TYR A 79 12.01 -4.57 -12.30
N GLN A 80 11.88 -4.67 -13.62
CA GLN A 80 13.03 -4.49 -14.51
C GLN A 80 13.31 -3.00 -14.65
N PHE A 81 14.50 -2.55 -14.24
CA PHE A 81 14.87 -1.14 -14.34
C PHE A 81 14.59 -0.55 -15.72
N ASP A 82 14.80 -1.28 -16.82
CA ASP A 82 14.63 -0.78 -18.19
C ASP A 82 13.17 -0.51 -18.59
N GLU A 83 12.20 -1.10 -17.91
CA GLU A 83 10.78 -0.88 -18.17
C GLU A 83 10.22 0.37 -17.47
N LEU A 84 10.99 0.97 -16.55
CA LEU A 84 10.56 2.12 -15.74
C LEU A 84 10.86 3.47 -16.42
N ARG A 85 9.94 4.43 -16.25
CA ARG A 85 10.15 5.80 -16.74
C ARG A 85 11.30 6.47 -15.96
N LYS A 86 12.08 7.36 -16.60
CA LYS A 86 13.26 8.01 -15.98
C LYS A 86 13.01 8.59 -14.57
N GLY A 87 11.85 9.21 -14.35
CA GLY A 87 11.48 9.74 -13.02
C GLY A 87 11.21 8.65 -11.97
N GLU A 88 10.57 7.55 -12.37
CA GLU A 88 10.33 6.39 -11.49
C GLU A 88 11.64 5.66 -11.17
N ARG A 89 12.55 5.55 -12.15
CA ARG A 89 13.90 5.01 -11.96
C ARG A 89 14.64 5.78 -10.86
N ALA A 90 14.60 7.12 -10.90
CA ALA A 90 15.25 7.95 -9.89
C ALA A 90 14.68 7.73 -8.48
N THR A 91 13.36 7.49 -8.36
CA THR A 91 12.70 7.21 -7.08
C THR A 91 13.01 5.82 -6.53
N ILE A 92 13.08 4.79 -7.39
CA ILE A 92 13.34 3.40 -6.96
C ILE A 92 14.83 3.14 -6.73
N LYS A 93 15.73 3.84 -7.45
CA LYS A 93 17.19 3.64 -7.37
C LYS A 93 17.75 3.42 -5.94
N PRO A 94 17.39 4.22 -4.92
CA PRO A 94 17.89 3.99 -3.55
C PRO A 94 17.37 2.70 -2.88
N TYR A 95 16.26 2.14 -3.35
CA TYR A 95 15.59 0.97 -2.75
C TYR A 95 15.80 -0.32 -3.54
N TYR A 96 16.52 -0.29 -4.67
CA TYR A 96 16.56 -1.42 -5.60
C TYR A 96 17.32 -2.66 -5.07
N GLY A 97 18.20 -2.47 -4.09
CA GLY A 97 18.89 -3.58 -3.38
C GLY A 97 18.18 -4.06 -2.12
N SER A 98 17.06 -3.44 -1.75
CA SER A 98 16.40 -3.67 -0.47
C SER A 98 15.32 -4.74 -0.56
N THR A 99 15.19 -5.53 0.50
CA THR A 99 14.08 -6.48 0.65
C THR A 99 12.78 -5.71 0.81
N CYS A 100 11.77 -6.10 0.04
CA CYS A 100 10.43 -5.54 0.08
C CYS A 100 9.41 -6.64 0.33
N ILE A 101 8.27 -6.28 0.90
CA ILE A 101 7.13 -7.16 1.05
C ILE A 101 6.17 -6.93 -0.10
N PHE A 102 5.81 -8.02 -0.76
CA PHE A 102 4.82 -8.09 -1.82
C PHE A 102 3.53 -8.67 -1.24
N ILE A 103 2.49 -7.85 -1.22
CA ILE A 103 1.16 -8.24 -0.76
C ILE A 103 0.30 -8.43 -2.00
N GLU A 104 0.07 -9.67 -2.40
CA GLU A 104 -0.80 -9.99 -3.52
C GLU A 104 -2.26 -9.89 -3.09
N LEU A 105 -3.05 -9.18 -3.88
CA LEU A 105 -4.46 -8.94 -3.65
C LEU A 105 -5.29 -9.58 -4.75
N SER A 106 -6.36 -10.29 -4.38
CA SER A 106 -7.32 -10.84 -5.35
C SER A 106 -8.02 -9.72 -6.15
N SER A 107 -8.34 -8.62 -5.46
CA SER A 107 -9.01 -7.46 -6.01
C SER A 107 -8.58 -6.18 -5.29
N PHE A 108 -8.37 -5.12 -6.05
CA PHE A 108 -8.17 -3.79 -5.47
C PHE A 108 -9.48 -3.27 -4.88
N PRO A 109 -9.47 -2.60 -3.71
CA PRO A 109 -10.65 -1.92 -3.19
C PRO A 109 -11.19 -0.91 -4.23
N ARG A 110 -12.51 -0.84 -4.42
CA ARG A 110 -13.16 0.05 -5.43
C ARG A 110 -12.77 1.53 -5.29
N SER A 111 -12.30 1.97 -4.13
CA SER A 111 -11.82 3.34 -3.86
C SER A 111 -10.47 3.68 -4.51
N ILE A 112 -9.79 2.72 -5.16
CA ILE A 112 -8.46 2.92 -5.75
C ILE A 112 -8.49 3.62 -7.13
N ARG A 113 -9.64 4.06 -7.65
CA ARG A 113 -9.72 4.77 -8.95
C ARG A 113 -8.78 5.98 -9.07
N TRP A 114 -8.41 6.60 -7.94
CA TRP A 114 -7.57 7.81 -7.88
C TRP A 114 -6.09 7.54 -7.55
N ARG A 115 -5.59 6.31 -7.77
CA ARG A 115 -4.20 5.91 -7.45
C ARG A 115 -3.13 6.85 -8.00
N GLY A 116 -3.28 7.29 -9.26
CA GLY A 116 -2.25 8.02 -9.98
C GLY A 116 -1.91 9.41 -9.42
N LEU A 117 -2.79 9.99 -8.59
CA LEU A 117 -2.54 11.32 -8.00
C LEU A 117 -1.75 11.26 -6.69
N TRP A 118 -1.95 10.21 -5.89
CA TRP A 118 -1.49 10.18 -4.49
C TRP A 118 -0.41 9.15 -4.20
N PHE A 119 -0.31 8.11 -5.04
CA PHE A 119 0.67 7.04 -4.88
C PHE A 119 1.39 6.84 -6.21
N PRO A 120 2.72 6.85 -6.23
CA PRO A 120 3.44 6.60 -7.46
C PRO A 120 3.14 5.18 -7.95
N ARG A 121 3.01 5.03 -9.28
CA ARG A 121 2.53 3.80 -9.93
C ARG A 121 3.33 2.57 -9.52
N ILE A 122 4.61 2.76 -9.20
CA ILE A 122 5.58 1.79 -8.67
C ILE A 122 5.14 1.06 -7.38
N LEU A 123 4.20 1.59 -6.61
CA LEU A 123 3.65 0.87 -5.44
C LEU A 123 2.67 -0.24 -5.85
N PHE A 124 2.14 -0.15 -7.07
CA PHE A 124 1.21 -1.11 -7.63
C PHE A 124 1.96 -1.91 -8.69
N SER A 125 2.26 -3.17 -8.38
CA SER A 125 3.01 -4.04 -9.29
C SER A 125 2.38 -4.02 -10.69
N ALA A 126 3.23 -3.85 -11.71
CA ALA A 126 2.80 -3.82 -13.11
C ALA A 126 2.26 -5.18 -13.57
N ASN A 127 2.80 -6.27 -13.02
CA ASN A 127 2.54 -7.63 -13.47
C ASN A 127 1.50 -8.36 -12.61
N ARG A 128 1.35 -7.98 -11.32
CA ARG A 128 0.39 -8.60 -10.41
C ARG A 128 -0.47 -7.55 -9.70
N ARG A 129 -1.71 -7.89 -9.39
CA ARG A 129 -2.57 -7.05 -8.55
C ARG A 129 -2.04 -7.13 -7.12
N GLY A 130 -1.07 -6.29 -6.78
CA GLY A 130 -0.35 -6.37 -5.52
C GLY A 130 0.15 -5.01 -5.06
N LEU A 131 0.48 -4.92 -3.78
CA LEU A 131 1.16 -3.78 -3.17
C LEU A 131 2.59 -4.14 -2.86
N ILE A 132 3.48 -3.19 -3.11
CA ILE A 132 4.91 -3.32 -2.83
C ILE A 132 5.24 -2.38 -1.70
N CYS A 133 5.67 -2.97 -0.59
CA CYS A 133 5.88 -2.29 0.66
C CYS A 133 7.35 -2.41 1.03
N HIS A 134 8.07 -1.29 0.95
CA HIS A 134 9.42 -1.22 1.51
C HIS A 134 9.32 -0.84 2.99
N VAL A 135 9.79 -1.72 3.86
CA VAL A 135 9.74 -1.56 5.32
C VAL A 135 11.08 -2.05 5.88
N GLU A 136 11.63 -1.32 6.85
CA GLU A 136 12.92 -1.67 7.49
C GLU A 136 12.87 -3.05 8.15
N ASP A 137 11.82 -3.33 8.93
CA ASP A 137 11.57 -4.65 9.51
C ASP A 137 10.43 -5.39 8.81
N TRP A 138 10.77 -6.01 7.69
CA TRP A 138 9.84 -6.84 6.93
C TRP A 138 9.39 -8.10 7.71
N MET A 139 10.22 -8.63 8.60
CA MET A 139 9.88 -9.84 9.37
C MET A 139 8.81 -9.54 10.42
N ALA A 140 8.89 -8.38 11.08
CA ALA A 140 7.84 -7.92 11.98
C ALA A 140 6.51 -7.71 11.23
N LEU A 141 6.53 -6.99 10.10
CA LEU A 141 5.31 -6.76 9.33
C LEU A 141 4.67 -8.06 8.83
N SER A 142 5.48 -9.02 8.36
CA SER A 142 4.95 -10.32 7.93
C SER A 142 4.32 -11.11 9.08
N ARG A 143 4.94 -11.11 10.27
CA ARG A 143 4.37 -11.74 11.47
C ARG A 143 3.07 -11.07 11.91
N ASP A 144 3.02 -9.75 11.88
CA ASP A 144 1.83 -8.99 12.29
C ASP A 144 0.65 -9.27 11.34
N ILE A 145 0.91 -9.35 10.03
CA ILE A 145 -0.12 -9.70 9.04
C ILE A 145 -0.61 -11.13 9.25
N GLU A 146 0.30 -12.09 9.45
CA GLU A 146 -0.08 -13.49 9.65
C GLU A 146 -0.84 -13.70 10.96
N SER A 147 -0.42 -13.03 12.04
CA SER A 147 -1.13 -12.99 13.32
C SER A 147 -2.55 -12.43 13.17
N ALA A 148 -2.71 -11.30 12.49
CA ALA A 148 -4.04 -10.73 12.23
C ALA A 148 -4.93 -11.66 11.38
N ARG A 149 -4.32 -12.39 10.44
CA ARG A 149 -5.00 -13.37 9.58
C ARG A 149 -5.45 -14.61 10.38
N SER A 150 -4.59 -15.16 11.23
CA SER A 150 -4.91 -16.31 12.08
C SER A 150 -6.04 -15.99 13.07
N HIS A 151 -5.99 -14.81 13.71
CA HIS A 151 -7.08 -14.32 14.57
C HIS A 151 -8.42 -14.20 13.81
N ARG A 152 -8.39 -13.79 12.55
CA ARG A 152 -9.60 -13.75 11.71
C ARG A 152 -10.12 -15.16 11.42
N TYR A 153 -9.26 -16.11 11.08
CA TYR A 153 -9.69 -17.49 10.81
C TYR A 153 -10.28 -18.14 12.07
N ALA A 154 -9.65 -17.96 13.24
CA ALA A 154 -10.19 -18.43 14.51
C ALA A 154 -11.57 -17.84 14.82
N ARG A 155 -11.82 -16.57 14.46
CA ARG A 155 -13.14 -15.93 14.60
C ARG A 155 -14.18 -16.45 13.62
N LEU A 156 -13.78 -16.87 12.42
CA LEU A 156 -14.68 -17.44 11.43
C LEU A 156 -15.07 -18.87 11.79
N ASP A 157 -14.13 -19.65 12.32
CA ASP A 157 -14.37 -21.00 12.82
C ASP A 157 -15.36 -21.00 13.98
N ASN A 158 -15.13 -20.14 14.99
CA ASN A 158 -16.06 -19.95 16.12
C ASN A 158 -17.46 -19.46 15.71
N ARG A 159 -17.64 -18.87 14.53
CA ARG A 159 -18.97 -18.42 14.04
C ARG A 159 -19.76 -19.52 13.34
N HIS A 160 -19.10 -20.58 12.86
CA HIS A 160 -19.74 -21.68 12.15
C HIS A 160 -19.37 -23.05 12.74
N PRO A 161 -19.60 -23.28 14.05
CA PRO A 161 -19.29 -24.56 14.69
C PRO A 161 -20.05 -25.73 14.04
N GLU A 162 -21.20 -25.45 13.44
CA GLU A 162 -22.02 -26.41 12.69
C GLU A 162 -21.31 -27.04 11.47
N ARG A 163 -20.36 -26.34 10.84
CA ARG A 163 -19.60 -26.87 9.69
C ARG A 163 -18.48 -27.81 10.12
N THR A 164 -17.88 -27.54 11.28
CA THR A 164 -16.80 -28.35 11.85
C THR A 164 -17.36 -29.63 12.45
N LEU A 165 -18.50 -29.55 13.15
CA LEU A 165 -19.23 -30.72 13.66
C LEU A 165 -19.78 -31.60 12.52
N ALA A 166 -20.34 -31.00 11.46
CA ALA A 166 -20.78 -31.77 10.30
C ALA A 166 -19.61 -32.47 9.59
N GLY A 167 -18.45 -31.81 9.49
CA GLY A 167 -17.23 -32.41 8.95
C GLY A 167 -16.71 -33.57 9.81
N GLU A 168 -16.77 -33.42 11.13
CA GLU A 168 -16.36 -34.45 12.10
C GLU A 168 -17.31 -35.65 12.09
N VAL A 169 -18.62 -35.42 12.08
CA VAL A 169 -19.64 -36.48 11.96
C VAL A 169 -19.57 -37.19 10.61
N LEU A 170 -19.25 -36.49 9.52
CA LEU A 170 -19.03 -37.11 8.21
C LEU A 170 -17.74 -37.94 8.18
N ALA A 171 -16.65 -37.44 8.78
CA ALA A 171 -15.40 -38.19 8.90
C ALA A 171 -15.55 -39.44 9.78
N GLU A 172 -16.31 -39.34 10.87
CA GLU A 172 -16.66 -40.46 11.74
C GLU A 172 -17.50 -41.51 11.01
N ASN A 173 -18.51 -41.08 10.23
CA ASN A 173 -19.33 -41.99 9.42
C ASN A 173 -18.54 -42.70 8.32
N VAL A 174 -17.60 -42.02 7.65
CA VAL A 174 -16.72 -42.65 6.64
C VAL A 174 -15.82 -43.70 7.28
N LYS A 175 -15.28 -43.43 8.48
CA LYS A 175 -14.46 -44.39 9.23
C LYS A 175 -15.27 -45.62 9.67
N PHE A 176 -16.53 -45.42 10.10
CA PHE A 176 -17.45 -46.52 10.41
C PHE A 176 -17.81 -47.36 9.18
N SER A 177 -18.09 -46.72 8.04
CA SER A 177 -18.45 -47.42 6.80
C SER A 177 -17.28 -48.24 6.22
N GLY A 178 -16.05 -47.71 6.28
CA GLY A 178 -14.84 -48.44 5.87
C GLY A 178 -14.55 -49.68 6.72
N GLY A 179 -14.80 -49.61 8.04
CA GLY A 179 -14.58 -50.75 8.95
C GLY A 179 -15.63 -51.87 8.84
N ILE A 180 -16.82 -51.58 8.28
CA ILE A 180 -17.85 -52.60 8.02
C ILE A 180 -17.51 -53.40 6.76
N LEU A 181 -16.98 -52.75 5.73
CA LEU A 181 -16.57 -53.40 4.49
C LEU A 181 -15.37 -54.35 4.69
N ASP A 182 -14.48 -54.05 5.63
CA ASP A 182 -13.32 -54.88 5.95
C ASP A 182 -13.68 -56.13 6.81
N ARG A 183 -14.88 -56.16 7.40
CA ARG A 183 -15.36 -57.27 8.25
C ARG A 183 -16.22 -58.30 7.48
N ILE A 184 -16.56 -58.00 6.23
CA ILE A 184 -17.41 -58.86 5.36
C ILE A 184 -16.55 -59.65 4.35
N ARG A 185 -15.24 -59.39 4.29
CA ARG A 185 -14.26 -60.16 3.51
C ARG A 185 -13.53 -61.16 4.42
#